data_AF-A0A9D5JXK6-F1
#
_entry.id   AF-A0A9D5JXK6-F1
#
_cell.length_a   1.000
_cell.length_b   1.000
_cell.length_c   1.000
_cell.angle_alpha   90.00
_cell.angle_beta   90.00
_cell.angle_gamma   90.00
#
_symmetry.space_group_name_H-M   'P 1'
#
loop_
_entity.id
_entity.type
_entity.pdbx_description
1 polymer ?
#
loop_
_entity_poly.entity_id
_entity_poly.type
_entity_poly.pdbx_seq_one_letter_code
_entity_poly.pdbx_strand_id
1 'polypeptide(L)'
;MEKSLYKVIFEGKIQEDADPGTVKTRLQALFQTDAAVIEHLFRGTPTVLKHNLSRQYALKYKQAIEKTGAVCRIVPQKHPSAPPGAPKTASDRPSRPPRKKPMQTCPKCGFTQPVGWAECCRCGVLFKRVASPAKSNASSQRSPRKARHHTDASIPDVSLEPQPIEREGWMALGGGAIITLVVLFLPFFTYILGYIKVLVHEFGHTVVGWLFGYPSIPAFDFRYGGGITAHQPRNLLLLILVYVGLGYVFYLFRRNRLALIVWAGIVGGYTLFAFTSGHEILNLWMGHGFELLFAGIFFYRAISGSAVLIAVERPLYAFLGFFITVLDLRFAYRLMTSHAYRVDYEAAKGGGHWMDFSRIAEEYLHVDLTAVATFFFICCLLPPVLAVLAYRYKAYWASGLARLLALHENV
;
A
#
# COMPACT_ATOMS: atom_id res chain seq x y z
N MET A 1 -32.05 0.24 -10.40
CA MET A 1 -31.70 -0.03 -11.81
C MET A 1 -30.74 -1.22 -11.83
N GLU A 2 -31.12 -2.34 -12.45
CA GLU A 2 -30.20 -3.47 -12.65
C GLU A 2 -28.99 -3.00 -13.48
N LYS A 3 -27.78 -3.16 -12.95
CA LYS A 3 -26.55 -2.92 -13.71
C LYS A 3 -26.34 -4.09 -14.66
N SER A 4 -26.95 -4.03 -15.86
CA SER A 4 -26.69 -5.02 -16.90
C SER A 4 -25.22 -4.96 -17.31
N LEU A 5 -24.54 -6.11 -17.27
CA LEU A 5 -23.18 -6.26 -17.80
C LEU A 5 -23.24 -6.50 -19.31
N TYR A 6 -22.19 -6.09 -20.00
CA TYR A 6 -22.07 -6.20 -21.45
C TYR A 6 -20.78 -6.95 -21.82
N LYS A 7 -20.81 -7.59 -22.98
CA LYS A 7 -19.62 -8.20 -23.62
C LYS A 7 -19.42 -7.63 -25.01
N VAL A 8 -18.17 -7.51 -25.43
CA VAL A 8 -17.75 -7.08 -26.76
C VAL A 8 -17.37 -8.31 -27.56
N ILE A 9 -18.05 -8.51 -28.69
CA ILE A 9 -17.88 -9.66 -29.57
C ILE A 9 -17.30 -9.18 -30.91
N PHE A 10 -16.27 -9.87 -31.38
CA PHE A 10 -15.68 -9.68 -32.70
C PHE A 10 -16.08 -10.82 -33.63
N GLU A 11 -16.51 -10.47 -34.85
CA GLU A 11 -17.03 -11.43 -35.84
C GLU A 11 -16.13 -11.56 -37.07
N GLY A 12 -14.90 -11.07 -37.00
CA GLY A 12 -13.97 -11.09 -38.15
C GLY A 12 -14.28 -10.03 -39.23
N LYS A 13 -15.20 -9.10 -38.96
CA LYS A 13 -15.59 -8.03 -39.90
C LYS A 13 -14.67 -6.83 -39.81
N ILE A 14 -14.41 -6.19 -40.95
CA ILE A 14 -13.64 -4.94 -41.08
C ILE A 14 -14.53 -3.86 -41.72
N GLN A 15 -14.16 -2.59 -41.56
CA GLN A 15 -14.84 -1.46 -42.20
C GLN A 15 -14.60 -1.49 -43.72
N GLU A 16 -15.56 -0.98 -44.50
CA GLU A 16 -15.57 -1.09 -45.97
C GLU A 16 -14.32 -0.47 -46.64
N ASP A 17 -13.73 0.55 -46.03
CA ASP A 17 -12.54 1.26 -46.55
C ASP A 17 -11.20 0.79 -45.94
N ALA A 18 -11.20 -0.28 -45.15
CA ALA A 18 -10.02 -0.70 -44.38
C ALA A 18 -9.27 -1.88 -45.02
N ASP A 19 -7.95 -1.75 -45.19
CA ASP A 19 -7.09 -2.82 -45.68
C ASP A 19 -6.93 -3.96 -44.64
N PRO A 20 -7.25 -5.24 -44.98
CA PRO A 20 -7.18 -6.35 -44.04
C PRO A 20 -5.80 -6.57 -43.41
N GLY A 21 -4.71 -6.33 -44.17
CA GLY A 21 -3.34 -6.47 -43.67
C GLY A 21 -3.05 -5.44 -42.57
N THR A 22 -3.37 -4.18 -42.86
CA THR A 22 -3.22 -3.04 -41.95
C THR A 22 -4.09 -3.19 -40.70
N VAL A 23 -5.34 -3.66 -40.85
CA VAL A 23 -6.24 -3.91 -39.71
C VAL A 23 -5.68 -5.01 -38.80
N LYS A 24 -5.15 -6.11 -39.36
CA LYS A 24 -4.51 -7.17 -38.58
C LYS A 24 -3.31 -6.66 -37.80
N THR A 25 -2.43 -5.86 -38.41
CA THR A 25 -1.29 -5.25 -37.72
C THR A 25 -1.72 -4.30 -36.60
N ARG A 26 -2.74 -3.48 -36.83
CA ARG A 26 -3.29 -2.57 -35.81
C ARG A 26 -3.98 -3.32 -34.67
N LEU A 27 -4.70 -4.39 -34.95
CA LEU A 27 -5.28 -5.27 -33.94
C LEU A 27 -4.22 -6.02 -33.15
N GLN A 28 -3.15 -6.47 -33.81
CA GLN A 28 -2.00 -7.09 -33.16
C GLN A 28 -1.33 -6.11 -32.18
N ALA A 29 -1.19 -4.85 -32.58
CA ALA A 29 -0.67 -3.79 -31.71
C ALA A 29 -1.62 -3.47 -30.55
N LEU A 30 -2.94 -3.41 -30.80
CA LEU A 30 -3.96 -3.10 -29.78
C LEU A 30 -4.09 -4.22 -28.74
N PHE A 31 -4.14 -5.49 -29.16
CA PHE A 31 -4.30 -6.65 -28.28
C PHE A 31 -2.98 -7.26 -27.80
N GLN A 32 -1.85 -6.75 -28.30
CA GLN A 32 -0.50 -7.18 -27.93
C GLN A 32 -0.31 -8.70 -27.98
N THR A 33 -0.82 -9.31 -29.04
CA THR A 33 -0.95 -10.75 -29.21
C THR A 33 -0.22 -11.21 -30.47
N ASP A 34 0.11 -12.49 -30.57
CA ASP A 34 0.84 -13.01 -31.74
C ASP A 34 -0.02 -12.97 -33.02
N ALA A 35 0.66 -12.81 -34.17
CA ALA A 35 0.01 -12.75 -35.48
C ALA A 35 -0.86 -13.99 -35.74
N ALA A 36 -0.44 -15.17 -35.26
CA ALA A 36 -1.20 -16.42 -35.39
C ALA A 36 -2.56 -16.39 -34.66
N VAL A 37 -2.63 -15.74 -33.48
CA VAL A 37 -3.87 -15.61 -32.71
C VAL A 37 -4.79 -14.57 -33.36
N ILE A 38 -4.24 -13.47 -33.86
CA ILE A 38 -5.01 -12.49 -34.65
C ILE A 38 -5.56 -13.15 -35.91
N GLU A 39 -4.77 -13.93 -36.64
CA GLU A 39 -5.28 -14.69 -37.78
C GLU A 39 -6.41 -15.65 -37.39
N HIS A 40 -6.32 -16.29 -36.22
CA HIS A 40 -7.39 -17.13 -35.71
C HIS A 40 -8.69 -16.35 -35.46
N LEU A 41 -8.63 -15.11 -34.96
CA LEU A 41 -9.81 -14.25 -34.79
C LEU A 41 -10.53 -13.94 -36.12
N PHE A 42 -9.83 -13.98 -37.25
CA PHE A 42 -10.40 -13.74 -38.58
C PHE A 42 -10.85 -15.03 -39.30
N ARG A 43 -10.46 -16.22 -38.80
CA ARG A 43 -10.74 -17.51 -39.46
C ARG A 43 -12.07 -18.16 -39.08
N GLY A 44 -12.79 -17.64 -38.09
CA GLY A 44 -14.15 -18.09 -37.78
C GLY A 44 -14.54 -18.04 -36.29
N THR A 45 -15.86 -18.15 -36.09
CA THR A 45 -16.69 -17.97 -34.88
C THR A 45 -16.61 -16.62 -34.16
N PRO A 46 -17.76 -16.00 -33.83
CA PRO A 46 -17.82 -14.79 -33.01
C PRO A 46 -17.06 -14.98 -31.69
N THR A 47 -15.95 -14.26 -31.54
CA THR A 47 -15.07 -14.37 -30.37
C THR A 47 -15.37 -13.25 -29.38
N VAL A 48 -15.53 -13.60 -28.11
CA VAL A 48 -15.70 -12.61 -27.04
C VAL A 48 -14.33 -12.03 -26.71
N LEU A 49 -14.10 -10.78 -27.11
CA LEU A 49 -12.85 -10.06 -26.81
C LEU A 49 -12.76 -9.67 -25.34
N LYS A 50 -13.89 -9.24 -24.76
CA LYS A 50 -13.97 -8.84 -23.35
C LYS A 50 -15.41 -8.97 -22.86
N HIS A 51 -15.58 -9.37 -21.60
CA HIS A 51 -16.89 -9.57 -20.96
C HIS A 51 -16.91 -8.93 -19.56
N ASN A 52 -18.08 -8.90 -18.92
CA ASN A 52 -18.32 -8.22 -17.63
C ASN A 52 -18.03 -6.70 -17.66
N LEU A 53 -18.32 -6.03 -18.78
CA LEU A 53 -18.11 -4.58 -18.90
C LEU A 53 -19.37 -3.81 -18.54
N SER A 54 -19.20 -2.61 -17.96
CA SER A 54 -20.28 -1.63 -17.93
C SER A 54 -20.58 -1.14 -19.35
N ARG A 55 -21.77 -0.55 -19.58
CA ARG A 55 -22.13 0.00 -20.89
C ARG A 55 -21.09 1.02 -21.40
N GLN A 56 -20.58 1.87 -20.51
CA GLN A 56 -19.59 2.90 -20.83
C GLN A 56 -18.24 2.30 -21.22
N TYR A 57 -17.75 1.29 -20.48
CA TYR A 57 -16.50 0.60 -20.85
C TYR A 57 -16.65 -0.22 -22.13
N ALA A 58 -17.81 -0.85 -22.36
CA ALA A 58 -18.08 -1.56 -23.61
C ALA A 58 -18.05 -0.62 -24.83
N LEU A 59 -18.56 0.62 -24.68
CA LEU A 59 -18.47 1.65 -25.72
C LEU A 59 -17.03 2.12 -25.96
N LYS A 60 -16.25 2.33 -24.89
CA LYS A 60 -14.81 2.68 -25.01
C LYS A 60 -14.03 1.57 -25.73
N TYR A 61 -14.25 0.31 -25.36
CA TYR A 61 -13.65 -0.85 -26.03
C TYR A 61 -14.05 -0.92 -27.50
N LYS A 62 -15.34 -0.71 -27.80
CA LYS A 62 -15.84 -0.67 -29.17
C LYS A 62 -15.13 0.41 -29.99
N GLN A 63 -15.02 1.63 -29.47
CA GLN A 63 -14.32 2.73 -30.14
C GLN A 63 -12.83 2.43 -30.39
N ALA A 64 -12.14 1.84 -29.41
CA ALA A 64 -10.72 1.47 -29.57
C ALA A 64 -10.53 0.42 -30.68
N ILE A 65 -11.42 -0.56 -30.77
CA ILE A 65 -11.40 -1.60 -31.81
C ILE A 65 -11.77 -0.99 -33.17
N GLU A 66 -12.80 -0.15 -33.24
CA GLU A 66 -13.21 0.51 -34.49
C GLU A 66 -12.15 1.46 -35.05
N LYS A 67 -11.33 2.09 -34.20
CA LYS A 67 -10.16 2.88 -34.64
C LYS A 67 -9.11 2.06 -35.37
N THR A 68 -9.08 0.73 -35.18
CA THR A 68 -8.17 -0.15 -35.93
C THR A 68 -8.67 -0.49 -37.33
N GLY A 69 -9.93 -0.15 -37.65
CA GLY A 69 -10.64 -0.56 -38.88
C GLY A 69 -11.42 -1.86 -38.73
N ALA A 70 -11.47 -2.45 -37.53
CA ALA A 70 -12.20 -3.68 -37.24
C ALA A 70 -13.60 -3.38 -36.66
N VAL A 71 -14.59 -4.24 -36.95
CA VAL A 71 -15.99 -4.05 -36.50
C VAL A 71 -16.32 -5.02 -35.37
N CYS A 72 -16.86 -4.51 -34.26
CA CYS A 72 -17.29 -5.32 -33.13
C CYS A 72 -18.68 -4.89 -32.61
N ARG A 73 -19.38 -5.83 -31.95
CA ARG A 73 -20.70 -5.57 -31.37
C ARG A 73 -20.70 -5.71 -29.86
N ILE A 74 -21.52 -4.90 -29.21
CA ILE A 74 -21.77 -4.97 -27.77
C ILE A 74 -23.05 -5.77 -27.55
N VAL A 75 -23.00 -6.81 -26.72
CA VAL A 75 -24.15 -7.66 -26.39
C VAL A 75 -24.38 -7.66 -24.87
N PRO A 76 -25.62 -7.48 -24.38
CA PRO A 76 -25.95 -7.64 -22.96
C PRO A 76 -25.69 -9.07 -22.50
N GLN A 77 -25.13 -9.21 -21.31
CA GLN A 77 -24.87 -10.50 -20.67
C GLN A 77 -26.01 -10.82 -19.70
N LYS A 78 -26.78 -11.87 -19.99
CA LYS A 78 -27.70 -12.45 -19.00
C LYS A 78 -26.85 -13.08 -17.88
N HIS A 79 -27.15 -12.74 -16.62
CA HIS A 79 -26.57 -13.41 -15.46
C HIS A 79 -26.88 -14.91 -15.55
N PRO A 80 -25.88 -15.81 -15.49
CA PRO A 80 -26.13 -17.21 -15.20
C PRO A 80 -26.49 -17.29 -13.71
N SER A 81 -27.73 -17.63 -13.40
CA SER A 81 -28.09 -18.16 -12.09
C SER A 81 -27.38 -19.51 -11.92
N ALA A 82 -26.51 -19.61 -10.92
CA ALA A 82 -25.79 -20.84 -10.60
C ALA A 82 -26.78 -21.93 -10.13
N PRO A 83 -26.67 -23.19 -10.58
CA PRO A 83 -27.39 -24.31 -10.01
C PRO A 83 -26.83 -24.71 -8.63
N PRO A 84 -27.65 -25.20 -7.69
CA PRO A 84 -27.19 -25.62 -6.37
C PRO A 84 -26.85 -27.11 -6.29
N GLY A 85 -25.75 -27.42 -5.59
CA GLY A 85 -25.65 -28.62 -4.74
C GLY A 85 -24.82 -29.80 -5.23
N ALA A 86 -23.66 -30.04 -4.59
CA ALA A 86 -23.11 -31.37 -4.29
C ALA A 86 -21.99 -31.27 -3.22
N PRO A 87 -21.76 -32.32 -2.39
CA PRO A 87 -21.41 -32.18 -0.98
C PRO A 87 -19.91 -32.20 -0.63
N LYS A 88 -19.60 -31.64 0.54
CA LYS A 88 -18.28 -31.66 1.20
C LYS A 88 -18.03 -33.00 1.88
N THR A 89 -16.91 -33.66 1.57
CA THR A 89 -16.32 -34.72 2.39
C THR A 89 -15.33 -34.13 3.39
N ALA A 90 -15.62 -34.33 4.67
CA ALA A 90 -14.73 -34.04 5.78
C ALA A 90 -13.67 -35.15 5.91
N SER A 91 -12.41 -34.77 6.15
CA SER A 91 -11.36 -35.67 6.62
C SER A 91 -10.77 -35.07 7.89
N ASP A 92 -11.12 -35.69 9.01
CA ASP A 92 -10.53 -35.47 10.33
C ASP A 92 -9.15 -36.13 10.41
N ARG A 93 -8.14 -35.37 10.87
CA ARG A 93 -6.95 -35.95 11.49
C ARG A 93 -6.52 -35.08 12.69
N PRO A 94 -6.28 -35.65 13.88
CA PRO A 94 -5.94 -34.86 15.06
C PRO A 94 -4.47 -34.46 15.04
N SER A 95 -4.19 -33.15 15.16
CA SER A 95 -2.84 -32.61 15.36
C SER A 95 -2.48 -32.54 16.85
N ARG A 96 -1.34 -33.16 17.17
CA ARG A 96 -0.62 -33.24 18.45
C ARG A 96 -0.38 -31.86 19.12
N PRO A 97 -0.39 -31.76 20.47
CA PRO A 97 -0.21 -30.49 21.18
C PRO A 97 1.24 -29.93 21.07
N PRO A 98 1.42 -28.60 21.05
CA PRO A 98 2.74 -27.98 20.92
C PRO A 98 3.55 -28.06 22.23
N ARG A 99 4.84 -28.39 22.09
CA ARG A 99 5.83 -28.39 23.18
C ARG A 99 6.04 -26.98 23.73
N LYS A 100 6.04 -26.84 25.06
CA LYS A 100 6.37 -25.59 25.79
C LYS A 100 7.80 -25.14 25.43
N LYS A 101 7.94 -23.94 24.87
CA LYS A 101 9.25 -23.32 24.59
C LYS A 101 9.89 -22.84 25.91
N PRO A 102 11.23 -22.88 26.05
CA PRO A 102 11.90 -22.40 27.26
C PRO A 102 11.70 -20.89 27.43
N MET A 103 11.68 -20.42 28.68
CA MET A 103 11.55 -19.00 29.02
C MET A 103 12.84 -18.49 29.69
N GLN A 104 13.19 -17.23 29.44
CA GLN A 104 14.31 -16.49 30.03
C GLN A 104 13.79 -15.23 30.72
N THR A 105 14.39 -14.86 31.84
CA THR A 105 14.00 -13.68 32.62
C THR A 105 15.00 -12.54 32.40
N CYS A 106 14.49 -11.35 32.10
CA CYS A 106 15.31 -10.17 31.85
C CYS A 106 16.01 -9.70 33.15
N PRO A 107 17.34 -9.48 33.14
CA PRO A 107 18.08 -9.03 34.33
C PRO A 107 17.83 -7.57 34.71
N LYS A 108 17.29 -6.74 33.80
CA LYS A 108 17.04 -5.31 34.05
C LYS A 108 15.68 -5.04 34.66
N CYS A 109 14.64 -5.78 34.26
CA CYS A 109 13.25 -5.50 34.67
C CYS A 109 12.49 -6.74 35.20
N GLY A 110 13.12 -7.91 35.27
CA GLY A 110 12.51 -9.13 35.78
C GLY A 110 11.43 -9.75 34.87
N PHE A 111 11.27 -9.26 33.63
CA PHE A 111 10.25 -9.76 32.70
C PHE A 111 10.63 -11.12 32.10
N THR A 112 9.73 -12.09 32.16
CA THR A 112 9.93 -13.45 31.64
C THR A 112 9.41 -13.57 30.21
N GLN A 113 10.26 -13.94 29.27
CA GLN A 113 9.96 -14.03 27.84
C GLN A 113 10.57 -15.29 27.21
N PRO A 114 10.10 -15.76 26.04
CA PRO A 114 10.70 -16.92 25.37
C PRO A 114 12.19 -16.71 25.02
N VAL A 115 12.99 -17.78 25.04
CA VAL A 115 14.38 -17.73 24.55
C VAL A 115 14.44 -17.47 23.04
N GLY A 116 15.46 -16.71 22.60
CA GLY A 116 15.73 -16.40 21.18
C GLY A 116 15.46 -14.96 20.75
N TRP A 117 14.86 -14.14 21.62
CA TRP A 117 14.66 -12.72 21.37
C TRP A 117 15.96 -11.94 21.65
N ALA A 118 16.38 -11.10 20.72
CA ALA A 118 17.62 -10.31 20.83
C ALA A 118 17.52 -9.20 21.90
N GLU A 119 16.30 -8.75 22.20
CA GLU A 119 15.99 -7.70 23.16
C GLU A 119 14.83 -8.06 24.09
N CYS A 120 14.76 -7.39 25.24
CA CYS A 120 13.65 -7.55 26.16
C CYS A 120 12.41 -6.80 25.66
N CYS A 121 11.28 -7.50 25.50
CA CYS A 121 10.04 -6.95 24.96
C CYS A 121 9.43 -5.83 25.81
N ARG A 122 9.83 -5.75 27.10
CA ARG A 122 9.30 -4.79 28.06
C ARG A 122 10.17 -3.54 28.23
N CYS A 123 11.49 -3.67 28.13
CA CYS A 123 12.42 -2.58 28.45
C CYS A 123 13.49 -2.30 27.40
N GLY A 124 13.51 -3.06 26.30
CA GLY A 124 14.43 -2.84 25.17
C GLY A 124 15.90 -3.17 25.46
N VAL A 125 16.23 -3.85 26.56
CA VAL A 125 17.62 -4.24 26.84
C VAL A 125 18.04 -5.37 25.89
N LEU A 126 19.18 -5.20 25.21
CA LEU A 126 19.75 -6.20 24.32
C LEU A 126 20.53 -7.26 25.12
N PHE A 127 20.21 -8.54 24.93
CA PHE A 127 20.88 -9.64 25.64
C PHE A 127 22.33 -9.89 25.16
N LYS A 128 22.76 -9.21 24.09
CA LYS A 128 24.08 -9.37 23.45
C LYS A 128 25.23 -8.56 24.11
N ARG A 129 25.01 -7.87 25.24
CA ARG A 129 26.05 -7.15 26.01
C ARG A 129 26.02 -7.43 27.53
N VAL A 130 25.89 -8.70 27.94
CA VAL A 130 26.13 -9.10 29.35
C VAL A 130 27.10 -10.29 29.48
N ALA A 131 27.76 -10.69 28.38
CA ALA A 131 28.80 -11.73 28.43
C ALA A 131 30.21 -11.11 28.52
N SER A 132 30.56 -10.60 29.71
CA SER A 132 31.96 -10.59 30.16
C SER A 132 32.01 -10.57 31.69
N PRO A 133 32.66 -11.55 32.33
CA PRO A 133 32.72 -11.67 33.78
C PRO A 133 33.75 -10.69 34.33
N ALA A 134 33.30 -9.61 34.96
CA ALA A 134 34.15 -8.79 35.81
C ALA A 134 34.26 -9.46 37.18
N LYS A 135 35.38 -10.15 37.36
CA LYS A 135 36.10 -10.54 38.57
C LYS A 135 35.40 -10.31 39.91
N SER A 136 35.24 -11.43 40.60
CA SER A 136 35.05 -11.56 42.05
C SER A 136 35.92 -10.60 42.85
N ASN A 137 35.29 -9.89 43.79
CA ASN A 137 35.87 -9.73 45.11
C ASN A 137 34.76 -9.96 46.14
N ALA A 138 34.91 -11.08 46.84
CA ALA A 138 34.14 -11.42 48.00
C ALA A 138 34.57 -10.49 49.15
N SER A 139 33.62 -9.78 49.72
CA SER A 139 33.70 -9.35 51.11
C SER A 139 32.30 -9.29 51.67
N SER A 140 32.00 -10.25 52.54
CA SER A 140 31.25 -10.12 53.78
C SER A 140 30.39 -8.85 53.91
N GLN A 141 29.07 -9.01 54.02
CA GLN A 141 28.33 -8.45 55.16
C GLN A 141 26.88 -8.96 55.26
N ARG A 142 26.62 -9.47 56.47
CA ARG A 142 25.36 -9.64 57.21
C ARG A 142 24.06 -9.14 56.59
N SER A 143 23.07 -10.04 56.64
CA SER A 143 21.63 -9.76 56.62
C SER A 143 21.21 -8.73 57.67
N PRO A 144 20.35 -7.76 57.30
CA PRO A 144 19.29 -7.35 58.19
C PRO A 144 17.91 -7.35 57.51
N ARG A 145 16.98 -8.02 58.18
CA ARG A 145 15.59 -7.61 58.45
C ARG A 145 14.80 -6.92 57.32
N LYS A 146 13.76 -7.64 56.85
CA LYS A 146 12.61 -7.12 56.08
C LYS A 146 12.09 -5.79 56.66
N ALA A 147 12.41 -4.68 56.01
CA ALA A 147 11.62 -3.46 56.06
C ALA A 147 10.71 -3.44 54.83
N ARG A 148 9.40 -3.38 55.04
CA ARG A 148 8.41 -3.15 53.98
C ARG A 148 8.60 -1.72 53.47
N HIS A 149 9.32 -1.56 52.37
CA HIS A 149 9.21 -0.34 51.57
C HIS A 149 8.00 -0.50 50.64
N HIS A 150 6.95 0.26 50.95
CA HIS A 150 5.98 0.66 49.94
C HIS A 150 6.74 1.53 48.93
N THR A 151 7.23 0.94 47.84
CA THR A 151 7.59 1.71 46.66
C THR A 151 6.29 2.07 45.98
N ASP A 152 5.80 3.27 46.28
CA ASP A 152 4.89 3.98 45.39
C ASP A 152 5.66 4.14 44.07
N ALA A 153 5.33 3.29 43.11
CA ALA A 153 5.91 3.34 41.78
C ALA A 153 5.26 4.55 41.07
N SER A 154 5.75 5.74 41.40
CA SER A 154 5.44 6.93 40.63
C SER A 154 5.84 6.65 39.18
N ILE A 155 4.83 6.54 38.33
CA ILE A 155 4.98 6.48 36.88
C ILE A 155 5.81 7.72 36.51
N PRO A 156 6.94 7.58 35.79
CA PRO A 156 7.72 8.75 35.39
C PRO A 156 6.80 9.70 34.64
N ASP A 157 6.69 10.93 35.14
CA ASP A 157 5.94 11.99 34.50
C ASP A 157 6.56 12.23 33.13
N VAL A 158 5.91 11.72 32.08
CA VAL A 158 6.39 11.89 30.71
C VAL A 158 6.17 13.35 30.38
N SER A 159 7.24 14.15 30.46
CA SER A 159 7.22 15.55 30.08
C SER A 159 6.67 15.67 28.65
N LEU A 160 5.47 16.21 28.53
CA LEU A 160 4.78 16.47 27.26
C LEU A 160 5.36 17.74 26.61
N GLU A 161 6.68 17.78 26.42
CA GLU A 161 7.32 18.89 25.72
C GLU A 161 7.68 18.49 24.28
N PRO A 162 7.48 19.38 23.30
CA PRO A 162 7.89 19.16 21.92
C PRO A 162 9.40 18.87 21.83
N GLN A 163 9.77 17.75 21.21
CA GLN A 163 11.18 17.35 21.08
C GLN A 163 11.89 18.18 20.00
N PRO A 164 13.07 18.78 20.30
CA PRO A 164 13.89 19.42 19.28
C PRO A 164 14.55 18.37 18.37
N ILE A 165 14.73 18.72 17.09
CA ILE A 165 15.45 17.86 16.15
C ILE A 165 16.95 17.91 16.48
N GLU A 166 17.51 16.73 16.74
CA GLU A 166 18.95 16.54 16.99
C GLU A 166 19.80 16.99 15.79
N ARG A 167 21.05 17.38 16.06
CA ARG A 167 22.00 17.82 15.03
C ARG A 167 22.21 16.73 13.97
N GLU A 168 22.27 15.48 14.40
CA GLU A 168 22.41 14.31 13.54
C GLU A 168 21.22 14.15 12.58
N GLY A 169 20.01 14.52 13.03
CA GLY A 169 18.81 14.51 12.19
C GLY A 169 18.89 15.55 11.08
N TRP A 170 19.33 16.77 11.41
CA TRP A 170 19.59 17.81 10.41
C TRP A 170 20.71 17.44 9.44
N MET A 171 21.80 16.87 9.94
CA MET A 171 22.91 16.38 9.10
C MET A 171 22.44 15.28 8.15
N ALA A 172 21.60 14.35 8.63
CA ALA A 172 21.04 13.30 7.80
C ALA A 172 20.15 13.86 6.68
N LEU A 173 19.28 14.82 6.99
CA LEU A 173 18.45 15.49 6.00
C LEU A 173 19.31 16.23 4.96
N GLY A 174 20.30 17.01 5.41
CA GLY A 174 21.22 17.71 4.51
C GLY A 174 22.01 16.76 3.62
N GLY A 175 22.60 15.71 4.19
CA GLY A 175 23.32 14.69 3.45
C GLY A 175 22.43 13.96 2.44
N GLY A 176 21.23 13.57 2.83
CA GLY A 176 20.25 12.95 1.94
C GLY A 176 19.85 13.85 0.77
N ALA A 177 19.60 15.13 1.03
CA ALA A 177 19.26 16.10 -0.01
C ALA A 177 20.39 16.28 -1.04
N ILE A 178 21.65 16.33 -0.59
CA ILE A 178 22.83 16.39 -1.46
C ILE A 178 22.91 15.14 -2.34
N ILE A 179 22.75 13.95 -1.74
CA ILE A 179 22.76 12.68 -2.49
C ILE A 179 21.63 12.68 -3.53
N THR A 180 20.41 13.10 -3.16
CA THR A 180 19.27 13.17 -4.09
C THR A 180 19.59 14.08 -5.26
N LEU A 181 20.12 15.27 -5.00
CA LEU A 181 20.51 16.22 -6.04
C LEU A 181 21.51 15.58 -7.01
N VAL A 182 22.59 14.97 -6.50
CA VAL A 182 23.60 14.28 -7.30
C VAL A 182 22.98 13.17 -8.16
N VAL A 183 22.13 12.33 -7.57
CA VAL A 183 21.45 11.23 -8.28
C VAL A 183 20.53 11.77 -9.38
N LEU A 184 19.81 12.87 -9.14
CA LEU A 184 18.92 13.48 -10.12
C LEU A 184 19.67 14.07 -11.33
N PHE A 185 20.92 14.49 -11.16
CA PHE A 185 21.78 14.90 -12.27
C PHE A 185 22.29 13.73 -13.11
N LEU A 186 22.19 12.49 -12.60
CA LEU A 186 22.68 11.29 -13.27
C LEU A 186 21.49 10.45 -13.78
N PRO A 187 21.15 10.52 -15.08
CA PRO A 187 19.91 9.94 -15.61
C PRO A 187 19.84 8.42 -15.43
N PHE A 188 20.98 7.73 -15.52
CA PHE A 188 21.07 6.29 -15.29
C PHE A 188 20.62 5.88 -13.88
N PHE A 189 21.11 6.57 -12.84
CA PHE A 189 20.73 6.27 -11.46
C PHE A 189 19.28 6.65 -11.17
N THR A 190 18.82 7.79 -11.70
CA THR A 190 17.42 8.18 -11.57
C THR A 190 16.48 7.16 -12.21
N TYR A 191 16.85 6.58 -13.36
CA TYR A 191 16.07 5.54 -14.02
C TYR A 191 16.01 4.25 -13.17
N ILE A 192 17.15 3.72 -12.74
CA ILE A 192 17.22 2.47 -11.96
C ILE A 192 16.48 2.61 -10.63
N LEU A 193 16.76 3.69 -9.89
CA LEU A 193 16.14 3.94 -8.58
C LEU A 193 14.66 4.31 -8.71
N GLY A 194 14.22 4.80 -9.88
CA GLY A 194 12.82 5.05 -10.18
C GLY A 194 11.93 3.80 -10.02
N TYR A 195 12.48 2.60 -10.19
CA TYR A 195 11.74 1.36 -9.95
C TYR A 195 11.37 1.15 -8.47
N ILE A 196 12.09 1.76 -7.52
CA ILE A 196 11.70 1.74 -6.11
C ILE A 196 10.37 2.47 -5.94
N LYS A 197 10.21 3.64 -6.59
CA LYS A 197 8.95 4.39 -6.58
C LYS A 197 7.84 3.56 -7.20
N VAL A 198 8.07 2.98 -8.38
CA VAL A 198 7.09 2.09 -9.05
C VAL A 198 6.67 0.94 -8.16
N LEU A 199 7.62 0.28 -7.49
CA LEU A 199 7.30 -0.82 -6.57
C LEU A 199 6.39 -0.36 -5.43
N VAL A 200 6.70 0.78 -4.80
CA VAL A 200 5.90 1.36 -3.73
C VAL A 200 4.50 1.74 -4.23
N HIS A 201 4.42 2.27 -5.45
CA HIS A 201 3.18 2.62 -6.13
C HIS A 201 2.27 1.40 -6.30
N GLU A 202 2.75 0.36 -6.97
CA GLU A 202 1.97 -0.86 -7.21
C GLU A 202 1.65 -1.61 -5.91
N PHE A 203 2.51 -1.47 -4.89
CA PHE A 203 2.22 -1.98 -3.56
C PHE A 203 1.01 -1.28 -2.92
N GLY A 204 0.82 0.02 -3.16
CA GLY A 204 -0.36 0.75 -2.68
C GLY A 204 -1.67 0.21 -3.24
N HIS A 205 -1.73 0.03 -4.57
CA HIS A 205 -2.86 -0.64 -5.24
C HIS A 205 -3.08 -2.07 -4.73
N THR A 206 -2.00 -2.79 -4.47
CA THR A 206 -2.08 -4.15 -3.94
C THR A 206 -2.70 -4.18 -2.54
N VAL A 207 -2.19 -3.34 -1.62
CA VAL A 207 -2.65 -3.32 -0.23
C VAL A 207 -4.13 -2.96 -0.15
N VAL A 208 -4.57 -1.94 -0.89
CA VAL A 208 -5.98 -1.54 -0.93
C VAL A 208 -6.84 -2.58 -1.62
N GLY A 209 -6.35 -3.15 -2.73
CA GLY A 209 -7.00 -4.25 -3.41
C GLY A 209 -7.33 -5.38 -2.43
N TRP A 210 -6.33 -5.90 -1.72
CA TRP A 210 -6.53 -6.95 -0.71
C TRP A 210 -7.48 -6.53 0.41
N LEU A 211 -7.37 -5.29 0.89
CA LEU A 211 -8.24 -4.77 1.95
C LEU A 211 -9.73 -4.77 1.55
N PHE A 212 -10.06 -4.52 0.28
CA PHE A 212 -11.44 -4.53 -0.21
C PHE A 212 -11.87 -5.85 -0.89
N GLY A 213 -11.00 -6.87 -0.81
CA GLY A 213 -11.27 -8.21 -1.31
C GLY A 213 -10.98 -8.40 -2.80
N TYR A 214 -10.11 -7.60 -3.39
CA TYR A 214 -9.56 -7.77 -4.74
C TYR A 214 -8.14 -8.35 -4.65
N PRO A 215 -7.97 -9.69 -4.75
CA PRO A 215 -6.64 -10.27 -4.78
C PRO A 215 -5.82 -9.61 -5.87
N SER A 216 -4.66 -9.09 -5.50
CA SER A 216 -3.81 -8.28 -6.38
C SER A 216 -2.35 -8.63 -6.16
N ILE A 217 -1.57 -8.52 -7.24
CA ILE A 217 -0.13 -8.77 -7.23
C ILE A 217 0.54 -7.61 -7.95
N PRO A 218 1.52 -6.93 -7.33
CA PRO A 218 2.27 -5.88 -7.97
C PRO A 218 3.26 -6.51 -8.95
N ALA A 219 3.37 -5.95 -10.15
CA ALA A 219 4.28 -6.41 -11.19
C ALA A 219 4.93 -5.23 -11.92
N PHE A 220 6.10 -5.47 -12.48
CA PHE A 220 6.77 -4.50 -13.35
C PHE A 220 6.35 -4.73 -14.80
N ASP A 221 6.05 -3.63 -15.50
CA ASP A 221 5.84 -3.64 -16.94
C ASP A 221 7.17 -3.26 -17.63
N PHE A 222 7.88 -4.27 -18.14
CA PHE A 222 9.12 -4.05 -18.89
C PHE A 222 8.88 -3.68 -20.35
N ARG A 223 7.65 -3.81 -20.87
CA ARG A 223 7.32 -3.53 -22.27
C ARG A 223 7.14 -2.04 -22.53
N TYR A 224 6.42 -1.35 -21.64
CA TYR A 224 6.20 0.09 -21.71
C TYR A 224 6.97 0.88 -20.65
N GLY A 225 7.60 0.18 -19.70
CA GLY A 225 8.18 0.78 -18.51
C GLY A 225 7.11 1.07 -17.46
N GLY A 226 7.50 1.01 -16.18
CA GLY A 226 6.60 1.26 -15.05
C GLY A 226 6.05 -0.01 -14.41
N GLY A 227 4.85 0.08 -13.84
CA GLY A 227 4.23 -0.96 -13.03
C GLY A 227 2.80 -1.27 -13.47
N ILE A 228 2.37 -2.48 -13.16
CA ILE A 228 0.99 -2.94 -13.31
C ILE A 228 0.59 -3.78 -12.11
N THR A 229 -0.58 -3.49 -11.54
CA THR A 229 -1.19 -4.33 -10.52
C THR A 229 -2.22 -5.25 -11.16
N ALA A 230 -1.96 -6.55 -11.11
CA ALA A 230 -2.88 -7.56 -11.65
C ALA A 230 -4.03 -7.80 -10.68
N HIS A 231 -5.18 -7.16 -10.92
CA HIS A 231 -6.38 -7.36 -10.11
C HIS A 231 -7.19 -8.58 -10.54
N GLN A 232 -7.55 -9.41 -9.56
CA GLN A 232 -8.53 -10.49 -9.72
C GLN A 232 -9.94 -10.00 -9.36
N PRO A 233 -11.01 -10.72 -9.78
CA PRO A 233 -12.36 -10.42 -9.36
C PRO A 233 -12.50 -10.39 -7.84
N ARG A 234 -13.43 -9.56 -7.36
CA ARG A 234 -13.68 -9.42 -5.92
C ARG A 234 -14.06 -10.75 -5.30
N ASN A 235 -13.30 -11.18 -4.31
CA ASN A 235 -13.51 -12.39 -3.53
C ASN A 235 -14.21 -12.07 -2.21
N LEU A 236 -15.46 -12.52 -2.08
CA LEU A 236 -16.28 -12.29 -0.88
C LEU A 236 -15.65 -12.93 0.38
N LEU A 237 -14.92 -14.03 0.24
CA LEU A 237 -14.26 -14.67 1.39
C LEU A 237 -13.22 -13.75 2.02
N LEU A 238 -12.43 -13.03 1.20
CA LEU A 238 -11.47 -12.05 1.72
C LEU A 238 -12.16 -10.94 2.49
N LEU A 239 -13.28 -10.43 1.93
CA LEU A 239 -14.06 -9.40 2.60
C LEU A 239 -14.60 -9.87 3.96
N ILE A 240 -15.11 -11.10 4.03
CA ILE A 240 -15.57 -11.72 5.28
C ILE A 240 -14.40 -11.83 6.26
N LEU A 241 -13.22 -12.29 5.83
CA LEU A 241 -12.04 -12.40 6.69
C LEU A 241 -11.62 -11.03 7.25
N VAL A 242 -11.69 -9.96 6.46
CA VAL A 242 -11.44 -8.59 6.94
C VAL A 242 -12.45 -8.22 8.03
N TYR A 243 -13.75 -8.46 7.82
CA TYR A 243 -14.77 -8.18 8.84
C TYR A 243 -14.62 -9.04 10.10
N VAL A 244 -14.21 -10.31 9.98
CA VAL A 244 -13.88 -11.16 11.14
C VAL A 244 -12.70 -10.57 11.90
N GLY A 245 -11.66 -10.11 11.21
CA GLY A 245 -10.52 -9.40 11.82
C GLY A 245 -10.95 -8.12 12.54
N LEU A 246 -11.80 -7.30 11.92
CA LEU A 246 -12.35 -6.10 12.53
C LEU A 246 -13.22 -6.44 13.77
N GLY A 247 -14.06 -7.47 13.69
CA GLY A 247 -14.83 -7.97 14.82
C GLY A 247 -13.95 -8.50 15.96
N TYR A 248 -12.81 -9.11 15.64
CA TYR A 248 -11.83 -9.53 16.63
C TYR A 248 -11.16 -8.34 17.33
N VAL A 249 -10.87 -7.24 16.62
CA VAL A 249 -10.39 -5.99 17.23
C VAL A 249 -11.41 -5.43 18.23
N PHE A 250 -12.70 -5.45 17.88
CA PHE A 250 -13.78 -5.11 18.82
C PHE A 250 -13.78 -6.01 20.06
N TYR A 251 -13.58 -7.31 19.88
CA TYR A 251 -13.48 -8.26 20.99
C TYR A 251 -12.29 -7.95 21.91
N LEU A 252 -11.12 -7.64 21.34
CA LEU A 252 -9.91 -7.29 22.10
C LEU A 252 -10.11 -6.01 22.94
N PHE A 253 -10.70 -4.98 22.35
CA PHE A 253 -10.89 -3.68 22.99
C PHE A 253 -12.28 -3.50 23.64
N ARG A 254 -13.05 -4.57 23.83
CA ARG A 254 -14.44 -4.53 24.33
C ARG A 254 -14.67 -3.81 25.66
N ARG A 255 -13.60 -3.60 26.45
CA ARG A 255 -13.64 -2.89 27.74
C ARG A 255 -13.19 -1.43 27.64
N ASN A 256 -12.55 -1.04 26.54
CA ASN A 256 -12.07 0.31 26.30
C ASN A 256 -13.08 1.06 25.43
N ARG A 257 -13.97 1.84 26.07
CA ARG A 257 -15.04 2.60 25.37
C ARG A 257 -14.49 3.54 24.30
N LEU A 258 -13.37 4.22 24.58
CA LEU A 258 -12.74 5.12 23.62
C LEU A 258 -12.28 4.34 22.38
N ALA A 259 -11.58 3.23 22.57
CA ALA A 259 -11.13 2.37 21.48
C ALA A 259 -12.32 1.86 20.64
N LEU A 260 -13.41 1.42 21.28
CA LEU A 260 -14.61 0.97 20.59
C LEU A 260 -15.26 2.06 19.73
N ILE A 261 -15.37 3.29 20.24
CA ILE A 261 -15.94 4.41 19.47
C ILE A 261 -15.08 4.70 18.24
N VAL A 262 -13.75 4.76 18.41
CA VAL A 262 -12.82 5.02 17.31
C VAL A 262 -12.89 3.90 16.27
N TRP A 263 -12.83 2.64 16.70
CA TRP A 263 -12.94 1.49 15.80
C TRP A 263 -14.31 1.40 15.14
N ALA A 264 -15.40 1.80 15.79
CA ALA A 264 -16.72 1.88 15.18
C ALA A 264 -16.76 2.92 14.05
N GLY A 265 -16.14 4.08 14.26
CA GLY A 265 -15.96 5.07 13.18
C GLY A 265 -15.16 4.51 12.00
N ILE A 266 -14.04 3.84 12.28
CA ILE A 266 -13.18 3.23 11.24
C ILE A 266 -13.94 2.15 10.47
N VAL A 267 -14.62 1.23 11.17
CA VAL A 267 -15.39 0.14 10.54
C VAL A 267 -16.58 0.70 9.75
N GLY A 268 -17.24 1.75 10.26
CA GLY A 268 -18.31 2.44 9.55
C GLY A 268 -17.82 3.07 8.24
N GLY A 269 -16.72 3.81 8.29
CA GLY A 269 -16.09 4.41 7.10
C GLY A 269 -15.58 3.37 6.11
N TYR A 270 -14.92 2.32 6.60
CA TYR A 270 -14.49 1.18 5.79
C TYR A 270 -15.68 0.51 5.09
N THR A 271 -16.77 0.26 5.82
CA THR A 271 -17.99 -0.36 5.28
C THR A 271 -18.62 0.51 4.19
N LEU A 272 -18.68 1.82 4.40
CA LEU A 272 -19.16 2.76 3.38
C LEU A 272 -18.32 2.64 2.10
N PHE A 273 -16.99 2.63 2.20
CA PHE A 273 -16.12 2.48 1.03
C PHE A 273 -16.25 1.10 0.38
N ALA A 274 -16.36 0.03 1.19
CA ALA A 274 -16.42 -1.35 0.73
C ALA A 274 -17.69 -1.65 -0.10
N PHE A 275 -18.79 -0.94 0.15
CA PHE A 275 -20.07 -1.15 -0.54
C PHE A 275 -20.46 -0.03 -1.51
N THR A 276 -19.64 1.01 -1.66
CA THR A 276 -19.80 2.07 -2.66
C THR A 276 -18.65 2.03 -3.67
N SER A 277 -18.66 2.85 -4.71
CA SER A 277 -17.48 3.01 -5.60
C SER A 277 -16.27 3.65 -4.90
N GLY A 278 -16.39 4.02 -3.61
CA GLY A 278 -15.33 4.65 -2.83
C GLY A 278 -14.07 3.77 -2.73
N HIS A 279 -14.19 2.45 -2.66
CA HIS A 279 -13.02 1.56 -2.65
C HIS A 279 -12.22 1.61 -3.97
N GLU A 280 -12.88 1.81 -5.12
CA GLU A 280 -12.18 1.94 -6.41
C GLU A 280 -11.42 3.27 -6.49
N ILE A 281 -12.07 4.36 -6.07
CA ILE A 281 -11.45 5.70 -5.99
C ILE A 281 -10.26 5.68 -5.03
N LEU A 282 -10.43 5.06 -3.86
CA LEU A 282 -9.36 4.93 -2.88
C LEU A 282 -8.20 4.12 -3.45
N ASN A 283 -8.47 3.00 -4.14
CA ASN A 283 -7.42 2.23 -4.79
C ASN A 283 -6.61 3.09 -5.77
N LEU A 284 -7.29 3.81 -6.68
CA LEU A 284 -6.64 4.70 -7.66
C LEU A 284 -5.75 5.75 -7.00
N TRP A 285 -6.18 6.34 -5.87
CA TRP A 285 -5.36 7.30 -5.15
C TRP A 285 -4.18 6.66 -4.41
N MET A 286 -4.32 5.41 -3.94
CA MET A 286 -3.34 4.81 -3.04
C MET A 286 -2.07 4.30 -3.72
N GLY A 287 -2.00 4.23 -5.05
CA GLY A 287 -0.72 4.10 -5.75
C GLY A 287 0.22 5.25 -5.38
N HIS A 288 -0.14 6.46 -5.81
CA HIS A 288 0.58 7.69 -5.44
C HIS A 288 0.51 8.01 -3.93
N GLY A 289 -0.57 7.64 -3.25
CA GLY A 289 -0.71 7.80 -1.80
C GLY A 289 0.34 7.02 -1.01
N PHE A 290 0.71 5.81 -1.45
CA PHE A 290 1.77 5.03 -0.82
C PHE A 290 3.16 5.60 -1.08
N GLU A 291 3.40 6.22 -2.25
CA GLU A 291 4.64 6.95 -2.50
C GLU A 291 4.85 8.05 -1.44
N LEU A 292 3.81 8.85 -1.17
CA LEU A 292 3.84 9.90 -0.15
C LEU A 292 3.97 9.35 1.27
N LEU A 293 3.27 8.24 1.58
CA LEU A 293 3.36 7.58 2.88
C LEU A 293 4.78 7.09 3.15
N PHE A 294 5.40 6.40 2.19
CA PHE A 294 6.77 5.90 2.32
C PHE A 294 7.78 7.05 2.39
N ALA A 295 7.61 8.12 1.61
CA ALA A 295 8.44 9.31 1.73
C ALA A 295 8.39 9.88 3.16
N GLY A 296 7.19 9.97 3.76
CA GLY A 296 7.01 10.41 5.14
C GLY A 296 7.67 9.48 6.16
N ILE A 297 7.54 8.16 6.00
CA ILE A 297 8.22 7.16 6.83
C ILE A 297 9.74 7.32 6.74
N PHE A 298 10.29 7.51 5.54
CA PHE A 298 11.72 7.69 5.34
C PHE A 298 12.24 8.99 5.97
N PHE A 299 11.52 10.11 5.81
CA PHE A 299 11.85 11.34 6.53
C PHE A 299 11.80 11.15 8.05
N TYR A 300 10.77 10.49 8.56
CA TYR A 300 10.67 10.21 9.99
C TYR A 300 11.83 9.36 10.50
N ARG A 301 12.24 8.32 9.76
CA ARG A 301 13.40 7.47 10.11
C ARG A 301 14.71 8.25 10.07
N ALA A 302 14.89 9.12 9.08
CA ALA A 302 16.07 9.98 8.99
C ALA A 302 16.19 10.93 10.19
N ILE A 303 15.09 11.60 10.53
CA ILE A 303 15.02 12.56 11.64
C ILE A 303 15.18 11.85 12.97
N SER A 304 14.40 10.78 13.21
CA SER A 304 14.32 10.13 14.53
C SER A 304 15.45 9.15 14.83
N GLY A 305 16.15 8.64 13.82
CA GLY A 305 17.06 7.50 14.00
C GLY A 305 16.35 6.20 14.42
N SER A 306 15.03 6.15 14.35
CA SER A 306 14.25 4.98 14.78
C SER A 306 14.54 3.77 13.89
N ALA A 307 14.82 2.63 14.52
CA ALA A 307 15.14 1.36 13.86
C ALA A 307 16.30 1.46 12.84
N VAL A 308 17.27 2.35 13.12
CA VAL A 308 18.54 2.46 12.39
C VAL A 308 19.57 1.52 13.01
N LEU A 309 20.21 0.68 12.20
CA LEU A 309 21.26 -0.24 12.64
C LEU A 309 22.65 0.38 12.55
N ILE A 310 22.92 1.15 11.50
CA ILE A 310 24.19 1.83 11.25
C ILE A 310 23.96 3.31 10.94
N ALA A 311 24.85 4.19 11.39
CA ALA A 311 24.67 5.65 11.30
C ALA A 311 24.42 6.17 9.87
N VAL A 312 25.01 5.51 8.86
CA VAL A 312 24.85 5.87 7.43
C VAL A 312 23.43 5.62 6.90
N GLU A 313 22.60 4.83 7.56
CA GLU A 313 21.21 4.62 7.13
C GLU A 313 20.37 5.89 7.23
N ARG A 314 20.65 6.80 8.18
CA ARG A 314 19.87 8.05 8.33
C ARG A 314 19.91 8.92 7.08
N PRO A 315 21.09 9.29 6.52
CA PRO A 315 21.13 10.05 5.27
C PRO A 315 20.60 9.25 4.07
N LEU A 316 20.70 7.92 4.06
CA LEU A 316 20.10 7.09 3.01
C LEU A 316 18.56 7.11 3.05
N TYR A 317 17.95 7.10 4.23
CA TYR A 317 16.51 7.29 4.37
C TYR A 317 16.10 8.69 3.93
N ALA A 318 16.83 9.74 4.33
CA ALA A 318 16.55 11.09 3.85
C ALA A 318 16.63 11.17 2.32
N PHE A 319 17.66 10.55 1.72
CA PHE A 319 17.81 10.45 0.27
C PHE A 319 16.58 9.81 -0.38
N LEU A 320 16.10 8.65 0.10
CA LEU A 320 14.93 7.98 -0.45
C LEU A 320 13.65 8.84 -0.32
N GLY A 321 13.47 9.49 0.83
CA GLY A 321 12.35 10.41 1.06
C GLY A 321 12.36 11.57 0.07
N PHE A 322 13.48 12.28 -0.05
CA PHE A 322 13.64 13.37 -1.02
C PHE A 322 13.51 12.88 -2.46
N PHE A 323 14.09 11.74 -2.80
CA PHE A 323 14.04 11.18 -4.15
C PHE A 323 12.61 10.92 -4.61
N ILE A 324 11.80 10.24 -3.78
CA ILE A 324 10.38 10.00 -4.08
C ILE A 324 9.63 11.32 -4.19
N THR A 325 9.74 12.21 -3.19
CA THR A 325 9.03 13.49 -3.18
C THR A 325 9.36 14.38 -4.38
N VAL A 326 10.63 14.48 -4.78
CA VAL A 326 11.03 15.30 -5.94
C VAL A 326 10.52 14.68 -7.25
N LEU A 327 10.54 13.36 -7.38
CA LEU A 327 9.97 12.69 -8.55
C LEU A 327 8.45 12.90 -8.64
N ASP A 328 7.73 12.88 -7.52
CA ASP A 328 6.29 13.11 -7.46
C ASP A 328 5.93 14.56 -7.77
N LEU A 329 6.66 15.52 -7.20
CA LEU A 329 6.54 16.94 -7.53
C LEU A 329 6.79 17.19 -9.02
N ARG A 330 7.85 16.61 -9.58
CA ARG A 330 8.17 16.74 -11.01
C ARG A 330 7.09 16.11 -11.88
N PHE A 331 6.56 14.95 -11.49
CA PHE A 331 5.45 14.27 -12.16
C PHE A 331 4.20 15.16 -12.18
N ALA A 332 3.76 15.63 -11.01
CA ALA A 332 2.59 16.48 -10.86
C ALA A 332 2.74 17.80 -11.62
N TYR A 333 3.90 18.46 -11.50
CA TYR A 333 4.20 19.70 -12.19
C TYR A 333 4.16 19.54 -13.72
N ARG A 334 4.76 18.48 -14.27
CA ARG A 334 4.71 18.22 -15.72
C ARG A 334 3.29 17.92 -16.19
N LEU A 335 2.51 17.21 -15.39
CA LEU A 335 1.10 16.97 -15.69
C LEU A 335 0.27 18.27 -15.66
N MET A 336 0.63 19.23 -14.82
CA MET A 336 -0.01 20.55 -14.79
C MET A 336 0.40 21.47 -15.94
N THR A 337 1.65 21.40 -16.42
CA THR A 337 2.23 22.43 -17.28
C THR A 337 2.52 22.01 -18.71
N SER A 338 2.71 20.71 -18.98
CA SER A 338 3.14 20.22 -20.29
C SER A 338 2.02 19.45 -20.98
N HIS A 339 1.53 20.00 -22.09
CA HIS A 339 0.57 19.31 -22.95
C HIS A 339 1.16 18.02 -23.55
N ALA A 340 2.40 18.07 -24.05
CA ALA A 340 3.08 16.90 -24.59
C ALA A 340 3.14 15.76 -23.58
N TYR A 341 3.50 16.06 -22.32
CA TYR A 341 3.55 15.06 -21.26
C TYR A 341 2.18 14.45 -20.92
N ARG A 342 1.08 15.22 -21.03
CA ARG A 342 -0.28 14.68 -20.82
C ARG A 342 -0.66 13.67 -21.89
N VAL A 343 -0.33 13.98 -23.15
CA VAL A 343 -0.58 13.07 -24.28
C VAL A 343 0.20 11.76 -24.07
N ASP A 344 1.48 11.85 -23.71
CA ASP A 344 2.30 10.68 -23.42
C ASP A 344 1.76 9.87 -22.23
N TYR A 345 1.32 10.56 -21.18
CA TYR A 345 0.72 9.96 -19.99
C TYR A 345 -0.58 9.21 -20.33
N GLU A 346 -1.49 9.81 -21.10
CA GLU A 346 -2.76 9.17 -21.50
C GLU A 346 -2.56 8.02 -22.50
N ALA A 347 -1.49 8.09 -23.30
CA ALA A 347 -1.10 7.04 -24.23
C ALA A 347 -0.35 5.87 -23.55
N ALA A 348 0.14 6.06 -22.32
CA ALA A 348 0.82 5.01 -21.57
C ALA A 348 -0.06 3.76 -21.37
N LYS A 349 0.57 2.60 -21.19
CA LYS A 349 -0.09 1.28 -21.06
C LYS A 349 -1.02 0.91 -22.24
N GLY A 350 -0.67 1.34 -23.46
CA GLY A 350 -1.39 0.97 -24.69
C GLY A 350 -2.57 1.88 -25.06
N GLY A 351 -2.73 3.02 -24.37
CA GLY A 351 -3.75 4.04 -24.63
C GLY A 351 -5.15 3.71 -24.09
N GLY A 352 -5.92 4.74 -23.73
CA GLY A 352 -7.35 4.60 -23.37
C GLY A 352 -7.72 4.86 -21.90
N HIS A 353 -7.12 5.87 -21.27
CA HIS A 353 -7.45 6.31 -19.89
C HIS A 353 -7.21 5.24 -18.82
N TRP A 354 -6.13 4.45 -18.93
CA TRP A 354 -5.78 3.44 -17.93
C TRP A 354 -5.01 4.01 -16.73
N MET A 355 -4.59 5.27 -16.80
CA MET A 355 -3.76 5.89 -15.78
C MET A 355 -4.60 6.43 -14.62
N ASP A 356 -4.08 6.31 -13.40
CA ASP A 356 -4.81 6.56 -12.17
C ASP A 356 -5.46 7.95 -12.12
N PHE A 357 -4.70 9.01 -12.40
CA PHE A 357 -5.23 10.37 -12.34
C PHE A 357 -6.20 10.70 -13.46
N SER A 358 -6.04 10.12 -14.67
CA SER A 358 -7.02 10.29 -15.75
C SER A 358 -8.35 9.66 -15.35
N ARG A 359 -8.31 8.47 -14.73
CA ARG A 359 -9.52 7.80 -14.24
C ARG A 359 -10.18 8.58 -13.11
N ILE A 360 -9.41 9.07 -12.14
CA ILE A 360 -9.94 9.91 -11.06
C ILE A 360 -10.61 11.18 -11.62
N ALA A 361 -9.94 11.86 -12.55
CA ALA A 361 -10.41 13.10 -13.16
C ALA A 361 -11.70 12.88 -13.95
N GLU A 362 -11.72 11.91 -14.87
CA GLU A 362 -12.81 11.75 -15.84
C GLU A 362 -13.95 10.86 -15.34
N GLU A 363 -13.64 9.75 -14.66
CA GLU A 363 -14.63 8.71 -14.33
C GLU A 363 -15.34 8.98 -13.01
N TYR A 364 -14.70 9.68 -12.07
CA TYR A 364 -15.23 9.84 -10.71
C TYR A 364 -15.46 11.31 -10.31
N LEU A 365 -14.49 12.20 -10.53
CA LEU A 365 -14.61 13.60 -10.11
C LEU A 365 -15.21 14.52 -11.18
N HIS A 366 -15.15 14.13 -12.45
CA HIS A 366 -15.57 14.93 -13.60
C HIS A 366 -14.93 16.33 -13.62
N VAL A 367 -13.62 16.39 -13.35
CA VAL A 367 -12.80 17.61 -13.35
C VAL A 367 -11.64 17.47 -14.31
N ASP A 368 -10.98 18.58 -14.63
CA ASP A 368 -9.76 18.54 -15.42
C ASP A 368 -8.63 17.78 -14.72
N LEU A 369 -7.83 17.06 -15.51
CA LEU A 369 -6.62 16.37 -15.02
C LEU A 369 -5.68 17.32 -14.26
N THR A 370 -5.62 18.59 -14.66
CA THR A 370 -4.86 19.64 -13.97
C THR A 370 -5.28 19.81 -12.51
N ALA A 371 -6.57 19.72 -12.19
CA ALA A 371 -7.07 19.89 -10.82
C ALA A 371 -6.62 18.73 -9.92
N VAL A 372 -6.70 17.50 -10.43
CA VAL A 372 -6.21 16.30 -9.73
C VAL A 372 -4.70 16.38 -9.53
N ALA A 373 -3.95 16.80 -10.55
CA ALA A 373 -2.51 16.99 -10.47
C ALA A 373 -2.12 18.09 -9.47
N THR A 374 -2.87 19.19 -9.42
CA THR A 374 -2.65 20.30 -8.48
C THR A 374 -2.88 19.85 -7.04
N PHE A 375 -3.97 19.12 -6.79
CA PHE A 375 -4.22 18.54 -5.48
C PHE A 375 -3.08 17.61 -5.05
N PHE A 376 -2.64 16.72 -5.94
CA PHE A 376 -1.53 15.83 -5.65
C PHE A 376 -0.22 16.58 -5.40
N PHE A 377 0.06 17.64 -6.17
CA PHE A 377 1.23 18.51 -5.96
C PHE A 377 1.25 19.09 -4.55
N ILE A 378 0.11 19.57 -4.05
CA ILE A 378 -0.02 20.07 -2.67
C ILE A 378 0.22 18.94 -1.67
N CYS A 379 -0.35 17.75 -1.90
CA CYS A 379 -0.11 16.58 -1.05
C CYS A 379 1.36 16.18 -0.99
N CYS A 380 2.14 16.36 -2.07
CA CYS A 380 3.57 16.07 -2.09
C CYS A 380 4.40 16.91 -1.10
N LEU A 381 3.86 18.05 -0.62
CA LEU A 381 4.53 18.91 0.37
C LEU A 381 4.31 18.43 1.81
N LEU A 382 3.34 17.54 2.04
CA LEU A 382 2.97 17.06 3.37
C LEU A 382 3.98 16.08 4.00
N PRO A 383 4.59 15.10 3.29
CA PRO A 383 5.47 14.12 3.91
C PRO A 383 6.57 14.67 4.82
N PRO A 384 7.39 15.66 4.42
CA PRO A 384 8.42 16.20 5.31
C PRO A 384 7.82 16.92 6.54
N VAL A 385 6.72 17.66 6.36
CA VAL A 385 6.03 18.36 7.44
C VAL A 385 5.44 17.37 8.46
N LEU A 386 4.73 16.35 7.98
CA LEU A 386 4.13 15.32 8.81
C LEU A 386 5.21 14.51 9.53
N ALA A 387 6.34 14.22 8.90
CA ALA A 387 7.46 13.54 9.55
C ALA A 387 8.05 14.37 10.71
N VAL A 388 8.25 15.69 10.50
CA VAL A 388 8.72 16.59 11.55
C VAL A 388 7.71 16.68 12.69
N LEU A 389 6.42 16.84 12.40
CA LEU A 389 5.37 16.89 13.42
C LEU A 389 5.26 15.56 14.19
N ALA A 390 5.32 14.43 13.50
CA ALA A 390 5.29 13.11 14.12
C ALA A 390 6.49 12.89 15.07
N TYR A 391 7.68 13.39 14.70
CA TYR A 391 8.86 13.35 15.56
C TYR A 391 8.73 14.30 16.75
N ARG A 392 8.44 15.58 16.49
CA ARG A 392 8.37 16.63 17.50
C ARG A 392 7.33 16.34 18.57
N TYR A 393 6.19 15.76 18.20
CA TYR A 393 5.09 15.45 19.12
C TYR A 393 5.01 13.96 19.48
N LYS A 394 6.10 13.19 19.31
CA LYS A 394 6.13 11.74 19.56
C LYS A 394 5.56 11.33 20.92
N ALA A 395 5.84 12.07 21.99
CA ALA A 395 5.33 11.80 23.33
C ALA A 395 3.80 11.92 23.42
N TYR A 396 3.20 12.91 22.74
CA TYR A 396 1.76 13.09 22.67
C TYR A 396 1.10 11.95 21.91
N TRP A 397 1.64 11.58 20.75
CA TRP A 397 1.16 10.46 19.95
C TRP A 397 1.25 9.15 20.73
N ALA A 398 2.37 8.90 21.41
CA ALA A 398 2.57 7.70 22.21
C ALA A 398 1.58 7.63 23.38
N SER A 399 1.34 8.74 24.08
CA SER A 399 0.36 8.84 25.16
C SER A 399 -1.07 8.58 24.67
N GLY A 400 -1.48 9.22 23.57
CA GLY A 400 -2.80 9.01 22.97
C GLY A 400 -2.99 7.56 22.50
N LEU A 401 -1.98 7.01 21.82
CA LEU A 401 -2.00 5.64 21.33
C LEU A 401 -2.01 4.63 22.48
N ALA A 402 -1.28 4.88 23.57
CA ALA A 402 -1.30 4.03 24.75
C ALA A 402 -2.69 3.99 25.40
N ARG A 403 -3.39 5.12 25.49
CA ARG A 403 -4.78 5.17 25.99
C ARG A 403 -5.74 4.41 25.07
N LEU A 404 -5.56 4.53 23.76
CA LEU A 404 -6.40 3.86 22.77
C LEU A 404 -6.14 2.34 22.70
N LEU A 405 -4.89 1.91 22.83
CA LEU A 405 -4.47 0.50 22.76
C LEU A 405 -4.40 -0.17 24.14
N ALA A 406 -4.81 0.50 25.21
CA ALA A 406 -4.89 -0.09 26.53
C ALA A 406 -5.90 -1.25 26.54
N LEU A 407 -5.38 -2.48 26.63
CA LEU A 407 -6.14 -3.65 26.99
C LEU A 407 -6.35 -3.57 28.50
N HIS A 408 -7.55 -3.18 28.94
CA HIS A 408 -7.89 -3.23 30.36
C HIS A 408 -7.94 -4.70 30.83
N GLU A 409 -6.78 -5.19 31.29
CA GLU A 409 -6.69 -6.41 32.09
C GLU A 409 -7.38 -6.19 33.44
N ASN A 410 -8.02 -7.24 33.94
CA ASN A 410 -9.01 -7.21 35.02
C ASN A 410 -8.53 -6.41 36.26
N VAL A 411 -9.38 -5.48 36.72
CA VAL A 411 -9.61 -5.26 38.16
C VAL A 411 -10.89 -5.99 38.52
#